data_AF-G0ET69-F1
#
_entry.id   AF-G0ET69-F1
#
_cell.length_a   1.000
_cell.length_b   1.000
_cell.length_c   1.000
_cell.angle_alpha   90.00
_cell.angle_beta   90.00
_cell.angle_gamma   90.00
#
_symmetry.space_group_name_H-M   'P 1'
#
loop_
_entity.id
_entity.type
_entity.pdbx_description
1 polymer ?
#
loop_
_entity_poly.entity_id
_entity_poly.type
_entity_poly.pdbx_seq_one_letter_code
_entity_poly.pdbx_strand_id
1 'polypeptide(L)'
;MLYHAYQIYADMILPACTLAELAAATLAANPRSGGFDAVPRLRAACELIALVRLTHHRPAFGIDHATVGGQPVPVTEEVVARTPFCSLLHFRRHGIVGQPRVLLVAPMSGHFATLLRGTVQTMLADHDVYLTDWHNPRDIPLLAGRFGFDEFVQHLIGFLQTLGGGTHLVAICQPTVAALAAAALMAEDEDPAQPPSLTLMAGPIDARVNPTKVNVLAMSQSLEWFERTLIGMVPLRFAGAMRRVYPGHVQLLAFMSMNPERHEQALRELYALRERGEHDKADAIRDFYIEYFATMDLTAEFYLETVSLVFQRFLLAQGLLDVSGRRVCTRAIHRTALLTVEGERDDICAIGQTVAAQDLCTSLSPYMRMHHVQTGVGHYGVFNGRRWETQVYPLVRNIIYTSS
;
A
#
# COMPACT_ATOMS: atom_id res chain seq x y z
N MET A 1 25.20 -0.93 9.85
CA MET A 1 25.73 -2.31 9.92
C MET A 1 24.66 -3.38 9.67
N LEU A 2 23.44 -3.24 10.21
CA LEU A 2 22.37 -4.25 10.06
C LEU A 2 21.97 -4.53 8.59
N TYR A 3 21.82 -3.50 7.75
CA TYR A 3 21.52 -3.69 6.32
C TYR A 3 22.57 -4.55 5.62
N HIS A 4 23.86 -4.26 5.84
CA HIS A 4 24.95 -5.05 5.24
C HIS A 4 24.95 -6.51 5.72
N ALA A 5 24.71 -6.75 7.01
CA ALA A 5 24.61 -8.11 7.56
C ALA A 5 23.43 -8.88 6.93
N TYR A 6 22.26 -8.24 6.84
CA TYR A 6 21.12 -8.78 6.11
C TYR A 6 21.48 -9.11 4.65
N GLN A 7 22.18 -8.19 3.97
CA GLN A 7 22.50 -8.38 2.57
C GLN A 7 23.45 -9.57 2.35
N ILE A 8 24.46 -9.73 3.21
CA ILE A 8 25.37 -10.88 3.18
C ILE A 8 24.59 -12.18 3.40
N TYR A 9 23.68 -12.20 4.38
CA TYR A 9 22.83 -13.36 4.65
C TYR A 9 21.94 -13.70 3.45
N ALA A 10 21.26 -12.70 2.87
CA ALA A 10 20.39 -12.87 1.72
C ALA A 10 21.15 -13.43 0.50
N ASP A 11 22.38 -12.94 0.26
CA ASP A 11 23.23 -13.42 -0.83
C ASP A 11 23.69 -14.87 -0.58
N MET A 12 23.96 -15.24 0.68
CA MET A 12 24.41 -16.58 1.06
C MET A 12 23.33 -17.65 0.86
N ILE A 13 22.06 -17.34 1.12
CA ILE A 13 20.95 -18.29 0.98
C ILE A 13 20.40 -18.37 -0.45
N LEU A 14 20.67 -17.37 -1.29
CA LEU A 14 20.12 -17.24 -2.65
C LEU A 14 20.31 -18.49 -3.52
N PRO A 15 21.48 -19.16 -3.57
CA PRO A 15 21.65 -20.36 -4.38
C PRO A 15 20.71 -21.50 -3.94
N ALA A 16 20.54 -21.68 -2.63
CA ALA A 16 19.65 -22.72 -2.09
C ALA A 16 18.17 -22.44 -2.42
N CYS A 17 17.73 -21.19 -2.27
CA CYS A 17 16.37 -20.79 -2.67
C CYS A 17 16.13 -20.97 -4.18
N THR A 18 17.11 -20.62 -5.01
CA THR A 18 17.01 -20.76 -6.48
C THR A 18 16.93 -22.23 -6.90
N LEU A 19 17.73 -23.10 -6.29
CA LEU A 19 17.67 -24.55 -6.53
C LEU A 19 16.32 -25.13 -6.08
N ALA A 20 15.80 -24.67 -4.94
CA ALA A 20 14.49 -25.10 -4.44
C ALA A 20 13.34 -24.67 -5.38
N GLU A 21 13.38 -23.43 -5.90
CA GLU A 21 12.41 -22.93 -6.86
C GLU A 21 12.41 -23.76 -8.16
N LEU A 22 13.60 -24.05 -8.72
CA LEU A 22 13.75 -24.92 -9.89
C LEU A 22 13.25 -26.35 -9.62
N ALA A 23 13.59 -26.92 -8.46
CA ALA A 23 13.11 -28.23 -8.06
C ALA A 23 11.58 -28.27 -7.94
N ALA A 24 10.96 -27.28 -7.30
CA ALA A 24 9.51 -27.18 -7.20
C ALA A 24 8.85 -27.09 -8.58
N ALA A 25 9.37 -26.25 -9.49
CA ALA A 25 8.85 -26.09 -10.84
C ALA A 25 8.97 -27.38 -11.68
N THR A 26 10.11 -28.06 -11.62
CA THR A 26 10.33 -29.33 -12.35
C THR A 26 9.44 -30.46 -11.84
N LEU A 27 9.23 -30.55 -10.52
CA LEU A 27 8.30 -31.50 -9.90
C LEU A 27 6.84 -31.18 -10.24
N ALA A 28 6.48 -29.90 -10.36
CA ALA A 28 5.15 -29.48 -10.78
C ALA A 28 4.86 -29.83 -12.26
N ALA A 29 5.87 -29.71 -13.12
CA ALA A 29 5.74 -30.01 -14.56
C ALA A 29 5.67 -31.53 -14.86
N ASN A 30 6.12 -32.39 -13.94
CA ASN A 30 6.14 -33.85 -14.13
C ASN A 30 5.35 -34.60 -13.04
N PRO A 31 4.01 -34.41 -12.96
CA PRO A 31 3.19 -35.10 -11.95
C PRO A 31 3.14 -36.63 -12.14
N ARG A 32 3.53 -37.14 -13.31
CA ARG A 32 3.51 -38.58 -13.69
C ARG A 32 4.72 -39.39 -13.23
N SER A 33 5.72 -38.80 -12.57
CA SER A 33 6.71 -39.57 -11.80
C SER A 33 6.12 -40.13 -10.47
N GLY A 34 4.80 -39.98 -10.28
CA GLY A 34 4.02 -40.44 -9.13
C GLY A 34 3.89 -41.96 -9.03
N GLY A 35 4.94 -42.59 -8.51
CA GLY A 35 4.85 -43.88 -7.79
C GLY A 35 5.27 -43.78 -6.32
N PHE A 36 5.76 -42.61 -5.88
CA PHE A 36 6.27 -42.38 -4.53
C PHE A 36 5.52 -41.22 -3.86
N ASP A 37 4.92 -41.49 -2.70
CA ASP A 37 4.28 -40.50 -1.81
C ASP A 37 5.21 -39.34 -1.37
N ALA A 38 6.51 -39.44 -1.68
CA ALA A 38 7.52 -38.44 -1.38
C ALA A 38 7.53 -37.22 -2.32
N VAL A 39 7.01 -37.33 -3.56
CA VAL A 39 7.12 -36.26 -4.56
C VAL A 39 6.32 -35.00 -4.18
N PRO A 40 5.04 -35.07 -3.76
CA PRO A 40 4.29 -33.89 -3.33
C PRO A 40 4.89 -33.22 -2.09
N ARG A 41 5.41 -34.00 -1.15
CA ARG A 41 6.10 -33.52 0.05
C ARG A 41 7.38 -32.77 -0.28
N LEU A 42 8.19 -33.33 -1.18
CA LEU A 42 9.43 -32.70 -1.64
C LEU A 42 9.13 -31.38 -2.34
N ARG A 43 8.12 -31.35 -3.23
CA ARG A 43 7.66 -30.11 -3.88
C ARG A 43 7.23 -29.07 -2.84
N ALA A 44 6.39 -29.45 -1.88
CA ALA A 44 5.90 -28.55 -0.84
C ALA A 44 7.05 -27.97 0.01
N ALA A 45 8.05 -28.79 0.37
CA ALA A 45 9.24 -28.34 1.09
C ALA A 45 10.08 -27.36 0.25
N CYS A 46 10.29 -27.67 -1.03
CA CYS A 46 11.00 -26.79 -1.96
C CYS A 46 10.30 -25.43 -2.14
N GLU A 47 8.96 -25.42 -2.25
CA GLU A 47 8.19 -24.17 -2.33
C GLU A 47 8.36 -23.32 -1.06
N LEU A 48 8.33 -23.93 0.13
CA LEU A 48 8.57 -23.18 1.37
C LEU A 48 9.99 -22.61 1.46
N ILE A 49 11.01 -23.37 1.05
CA ILE A 49 12.41 -22.89 1.03
C ILE A 49 12.57 -21.74 0.03
N ALA A 50 11.91 -21.81 -1.13
CA ALA A 50 11.91 -20.73 -2.10
C ALA A 50 11.26 -19.46 -1.55
N LEU A 51 10.15 -19.59 -0.80
CA LEU A 51 9.47 -18.45 -0.16
C LEU A 51 10.31 -17.75 0.92
N VAL A 52 11.32 -18.38 1.52
CA VAL A 52 12.22 -17.69 2.47
C VAL A 52 12.97 -16.52 1.81
N ARG A 53 13.09 -16.54 0.47
CA ARG A 53 13.73 -15.46 -0.28
C ARG A 53 12.87 -14.20 -0.28
N LEU A 54 13.36 -13.16 0.41
CA LEU A 54 12.85 -11.81 0.23
C LEU A 54 13.27 -11.25 -1.13
N THR A 55 12.35 -10.60 -1.82
CA THR A 55 12.65 -9.84 -3.03
C THR A 55 12.50 -8.35 -2.76
N HIS A 56 13.34 -7.56 -3.43
CA HIS A 56 13.28 -6.10 -3.43
C HIS A 56 12.83 -5.56 -4.79
N HIS A 57 12.41 -6.47 -5.66
CA HIS A 57 11.86 -6.16 -6.97
C HIS A 57 10.34 -6.11 -6.88
N ARG A 58 9.80 -5.07 -7.50
CA ARG A 58 8.37 -4.90 -7.66
C ARG A 58 7.77 -6.06 -8.46
N PRO A 59 6.76 -6.78 -7.94
CA PRO A 59 5.99 -7.74 -8.73
C PRO A 59 5.24 -7.06 -9.89
N ALA A 60 4.74 -7.85 -10.83
CA ALA A 60 3.80 -7.34 -11.83
C ALA A 60 2.38 -7.28 -11.24
N PHE A 61 1.56 -6.31 -11.66
CA PHE A 61 0.14 -6.33 -11.29
C PHE A 61 -0.58 -7.55 -11.90
N GLY A 62 -0.19 -8.00 -13.09
CA GLY A 62 -0.78 -9.20 -13.72
C GLY A 62 -2.29 -9.07 -13.94
N ILE A 63 -2.76 -7.86 -14.26
CA ILE A 63 -4.16 -7.59 -14.59
C ILE A 63 -4.27 -7.50 -16.10
N ASP A 64 -4.50 -8.64 -16.74
CA ASP A 64 -4.61 -8.73 -18.21
C ASP A 64 -6.02 -8.37 -18.70
N HIS A 65 -7.03 -8.53 -17.84
CA HIS A 65 -8.43 -8.25 -18.15
C HIS A 65 -9.18 -7.68 -16.94
N ALA A 66 -10.21 -6.89 -17.20
CA ALA A 66 -11.20 -6.44 -16.23
C ALA A 66 -12.62 -6.72 -16.73
N THR A 67 -13.57 -6.92 -15.83
CA THR A 67 -14.98 -7.13 -16.19
C THR A 67 -15.73 -5.81 -16.17
N VAL A 68 -16.11 -5.30 -17.35
CA VAL A 68 -16.87 -4.04 -17.50
C VAL A 68 -18.24 -4.38 -18.09
N GLY A 69 -19.33 -4.03 -17.40
CA GLY A 69 -20.69 -4.36 -17.84
C GLY A 69 -20.93 -5.87 -18.05
N GLY A 70 -20.24 -6.72 -17.29
CA GLY A 70 -20.31 -8.18 -17.42
C GLY A 70 -19.47 -8.78 -18.56
N GLN A 71 -18.72 -7.97 -19.32
CA GLN A 71 -17.86 -8.43 -20.41
C GLN A 71 -16.38 -8.29 -20.04
N PRO A 72 -15.53 -9.26 -20.40
CA PRO A 72 -14.09 -9.15 -20.21
C PRO A 72 -13.50 -8.15 -21.21
N VAL A 73 -12.75 -7.19 -20.70
CA VAL A 73 -12.06 -6.14 -21.47
C VAL A 73 -10.55 -6.27 -21.21
N PRO A 74 -9.69 -6.31 -22.24
CA PRO A 74 -8.24 -6.29 -22.06
C PRO A 74 -7.76 -5.04 -21.33
N VAL A 75 -6.78 -5.22 -20.45
CA VAL A 75 -6.14 -4.15 -19.68
C VAL A 75 -4.66 -4.07 -20.03
N THR A 76 -4.12 -2.85 -20.09
CA THR A 76 -2.68 -2.62 -20.26
C THR A 76 -2.21 -1.61 -19.21
N GLU A 77 -1.11 -1.93 -18.54
CA GLU A 77 -0.43 -1.03 -17.61
C GLU A 77 0.43 -0.04 -18.41
N GLU A 78 0.13 1.26 -18.30
CA GLU A 78 0.87 2.35 -18.96
C GLU A 78 1.44 3.31 -17.91
N VAL A 79 2.67 3.79 -18.08
CA VAL A 79 3.24 4.84 -17.24
C VAL A 79 2.92 6.20 -17.87
N VAL A 80 2.04 6.98 -17.24
CA VAL A 80 1.59 8.28 -17.79
C VAL A 80 2.39 9.47 -17.27
N ALA A 81 2.99 9.33 -16.08
CA ALA A 81 3.94 10.29 -15.53
C ALA A 81 4.98 9.57 -14.68
N ARG A 82 6.19 10.13 -14.58
CA ARG A 82 7.28 9.51 -13.83
C ARG A 82 8.15 10.54 -13.13
N THR A 83 8.41 10.29 -11.86
CA THR A 83 9.46 10.95 -11.07
C THR A 83 10.50 9.89 -10.68
N PRO A 84 11.65 10.28 -10.11
CA PRO A 84 12.59 9.31 -9.57
C PRO A 84 11.98 8.40 -8.50
N PHE A 85 11.00 8.88 -7.72
CA PHE A 85 10.39 8.17 -6.60
C PHE A 85 9.07 7.47 -6.92
N CYS A 86 8.40 7.81 -8.02
CA CYS A 86 7.09 7.26 -8.33
C CYS A 86 6.82 7.19 -9.83
N SER A 87 6.17 6.12 -10.27
CA SER A 87 5.50 6.05 -11.56
C SER A 87 3.99 6.20 -11.33
N LEU A 88 3.36 7.11 -12.06
CA LEU A 88 1.91 7.19 -12.14
C LEU A 88 1.44 6.19 -13.20
N LEU A 89 0.85 5.10 -12.74
CA LEU A 89 0.34 4.05 -13.61
C LEU A 89 -1.07 4.35 -14.03
N HIS A 90 -1.40 3.99 -15.26
CA HIS A 90 -2.75 3.94 -15.81
C HIS A 90 -3.06 2.51 -16.22
N PHE A 91 -4.17 1.97 -15.70
CA PHE A 91 -4.67 0.66 -16.10
C PHE A 91 -5.67 0.82 -17.24
N ARG A 92 -5.13 1.02 -18.45
CA ARG A 92 -5.91 1.32 -19.64
C ARG A 92 -6.77 0.12 -20.02
N ARG A 93 -8.08 0.33 -20.06
CA ARG A 93 -9.07 -0.64 -20.58
C ARG A 93 -9.35 -0.35 -22.05
N HIS A 94 -9.11 -1.33 -22.92
CA HIS A 94 -9.25 -1.15 -24.36
C HIS A 94 -10.71 -0.97 -24.76
N GLY A 95 -11.03 0.14 -25.45
CA GLY A 95 -12.37 0.42 -25.95
C GLY A 95 -13.36 1.01 -24.94
N ILE A 96 -12.94 1.28 -23.69
CA ILE A 96 -13.77 1.91 -22.65
C ILE A 96 -13.32 3.36 -22.45
N VAL A 97 -14.26 4.30 -22.51
CA VAL A 97 -14.02 5.75 -22.32
C VAL A 97 -15.16 6.38 -21.52
N GLY A 98 -14.89 7.55 -20.92
CA GLY A 98 -15.93 8.38 -20.29
C GLY A 98 -16.35 7.97 -18.87
N GLN A 99 -15.70 6.97 -18.27
CA GLN A 99 -15.90 6.67 -16.84
C GLN A 99 -15.08 7.61 -15.95
N PRO A 100 -15.50 7.86 -14.69
CA PRO A 100 -14.78 8.74 -13.78
C PRO A 100 -13.33 8.32 -13.57
N ARG A 101 -12.42 9.29 -13.59
CA ARG A 101 -10.99 9.06 -13.33
C ARG A 101 -10.73 9.03 -11.84
N VAL A 102 -9.93 8.08 -11.40
CA VAL A 102 -9.58 7.92 -9.99
C VAL A 102 -8.08 7.78 -9.83
N LEU A 103 -7.49 8.62 -8.98
CA LEU A 103 -6.14 8.44 -8.46
C LEU A 103 -6.19 7.63 -7.16
N LEU A 104 -5.72 6.38 -7.23
CA LEU A 104 -5.54 5.48 -6.09
C LEU A 104 -4.12 5.64 -5.53
N VAL A 105 -4.01 6.20 -4.33
CA VAL A 105 -2.73 6.42 -3.66
C VAL A 105 -2.39 5.19 -2.82
N ALA A 106 -1.40 4.43 -3.30
CA ALA A 106 -0.91 3.25 -2.62
C ALA A 106 -0.06 3.63 -1.39
N PRO A 107 -0.15 2.88 -0.27
CA PRO A 107 0.71 3.09 0.89
C PRO A 107 2.15 2.67 0.59
N MET A 108 3.12 3.38 1.17
CA MET A 108 4.52 2.92 1.24
C MET A 108 4.74 2.26 2.60
N SER A 109 4.03 1.17 2.90
CA SER A 109 4.14 0.45 4.19
C SER A 109 5.00 -0.81 4.05
N GLY A 110 6.20 -0.66 3.49
CA GLY A 110 7.18 -1.73 3.33
C GLY A 110 6.93 -2.70 2.17
N HIS A 111 5.90 -2.47 1.37
CA HIS A 111 5.51 -3.29 0.22
C HIS A 111 5.30 -2.44 -1.02
N PHE A 112 5.29 -3.09 -2.19
CA PHE A 112 4.95 -2.45 -3.46
C PHE A 112 3.44 -2.26 -3.61
N ALA A 113 3.04 -1.36 -4.50
CA ALA A 113 1.64 -1.04 -4.73
C ALA A 113 0.81 -2.21 -5.28
N THR A 114 1.47 -3.25 -5.80
CA THR A 114 0.88 -4.52 -6.25
C THR A 114 0.13 -5.26 -5.15
N LEU A 115 0.35 -4.94 -3.87
CA LEU A 115 -0.48 -5.40 -2.77
C LEU A 115 -1.96 -4.96 -2.90
N LEU A 116 -2.21 -3.86 -3.64
CA LEU A 116 -3.54 -3.37 -3.99
C LEU A 116 -4.08 -3.97 -5.30
N ARG A 117 -3.48 -5.05 -5.84
CA ARG A 117 -3.94 -5.71 -7.07
C ARG A 117 -5.44 -6.02 -7.04
N GLY A 118 -5.93 -6.60 -5.94
CA GLY A 118 -7.36 -6.89 -5.78
C GLY A 118 -8.23 -5.62 -5.76
N THR A 119 -7.76 -4.56 -5.09
CA THR A 119 -8.42 -3.25 -5.08
C THR A 119 -8.53 -2.66 -6.49
N VAL A 120 -7.44 -2.65 -7.24
CA VAL A 120 -7.41 -2.18 -8.63
C VAL A 120 -8.34 -3.00 -9.51
N GLN A 121 -8.30 -4.33 -9.42
CA GLN A 121 -9.19 -5.22 -10.18
C GLN A 121 -10.67 -4.91 -9.94
N THR A 122 -11.06 -4.65 -8.68
CA THR A 122 -12.44 -4.25 -8.35
C THR A 122 -12.80 -2.90 -9.00
N MET A 123 -11.92 -1.90 -8.87
CA MET A 123 -12.20 -0.54 -9.33
C MET A 123 -12.26 -0.43 -10.86
N LEU A 124 -11.52 -1.29 -11.57
CA LEU A 124 -11.51 -1.35 -13.03
C LEU A 124 -12.86 -1.77 -13.64
N ALA A 125 -13.83 -2.24 -12.85
CA ALA A 125 -15.17 -2.50 -13.34
C ALA A 125 -15.92 -1.20 -13.72
N ASP A 126 -15.69 -0.10 -12.99
CA ASP A 126 -16.48 1.12 -13.10
C ASP A 126 -15.65 2.41 -13.30
N HIS A 127 -14.33 2.38 -13.12
CA HIS A 127 -13.51 3.60 -13.11
C HIS A 127 -12.28 3.54 -14.00
N ASP A 128 -11.85 4.70 -14.49
CA ASP A 128 -10.55 4.87 -15.15
C ASP A 128 -9.47 5.04 -14.08
N VAL A 129 -8.76 3.94 -13.78
CA VAL A 129 -7.90 3.84 -12.58
C VAL A 129 -6.46 4.24 -12.88
N TYR A 130 -5.99 5.21 -12.11
CA TYR A 130 -4.59 5.60 -12.00
C TYR A 130 -4.07 5.26 -10.61
N LEU A 131 -2.79 4.89 -10.49
CA LEU A 131 -2.21 4.47 -9.21
C LEU A 131 -0.80 5.03 -9.03
N THR A 132 -0.47 5.45 -7.80
CA THR A 132 0.90 5.81 -7.42
C THR A 132 1.74 4.56 -7.15
N ASP A 133 2.68 4.26 -8.03
CA ASP A 133 3.59 3.12 -7.90
C ASP A 133 4.98 3.59 -7.46
N TRP A 134 5.21 3.51 -6.15
CA TRP A 134 6.43 4.01 -5.52
C TRP A 134 7.64 3.13 -5.84
N HIS A 135 8.75 3.77 -6.18
CA HIS A 135 10.01 3.08 -6.47
C HIS A 135 10.79 2.82 -5.18
N ASN A 136 11.52 1.70 -5.15
CA ASN A 136 12.36 1.35 -4.01
C ASN A 136 13.52 2.36 -3.85
N PRO A 137 13.61 3.12 -2.73
CA PRO A 137 14.69 4.07 -2.47
C PRO A 137 16.10 3.49 -2.54
N ARG A 138 16.24 2.17 -2.33
CA ARG A 138 17.48 1.43 -2.56
C ARG A 138 18.06 1.65 -3.96
N ASP A 139 17.20 1.82 -4.95
CA ASP A 139 17.56 1.92 -6.37
C ASP A 139 17.46 3.36 -6.89
N ILE A 140 17.31 4.35 -6.00
CA ILE A 140 17.17 5.78 -6.36
C ILE A 140 18.44 6.54 -5.94
N PRO A 141 19.19 7.13 -6.90
CA PRO A 141 20.44 7.83 -6.59
C PRO A 141 20.23 9.04 -5.67
N LEU A 142 21.27 9.40 -4.91
CA LEU A 142 21.23 10.58 -4.03
C LEU A 142 20.97 11.89 -4.79
N LEU A 143 21.44 11.99 -6.04
CA LEU A 143 21.21 13.15 -6.90
C LEU A 143 19.72 13.41 -7.20
N ALA A 144 18.86 12.38 -7.07
CA ALA A 144 17.42 12.54 -7.19
C ALA A 144 16.78 13.33 -6.02
N GLY A 145 17.58 13.67 -5.00
CA GLY A 145 17.17 14.52 -3.89
C GLY A 145 16.55 13.76 -2.72
N ARG A 146 15.93 14.55 -1.84
CA ARG A 146 15.19 14.08 -0.67
C ARG A 146 13.80 13.60 -1.09
N PHE A 147 13.23 12.71 -0.28
CA PHE A 147 11.82 12.36 -0.35
C PHE A 147 11.30 12.18 1.07
N GLY A 148 10.56 13.17 1.57
CA GLY A 148 9.92 13.20 2.88
C GLY A 148 8.41 13.36 2.75
N PHE A 149 7.76 13.76 3.84
CA PHE A 149 6.30 13.94 3.89
C PHE A 149 5.84 15.03 2.91
N ASP A 150 6.59 16.13 2.84
CA ASP A 150 6.30 17.26 1.95
C ASP A 150 6.35 16.85 0.48
N GLU A 151 7.42 16.17 0.05
CA GLU A 151 7.55 15.68 -1.32
C GLU A 151 6.43 14.70 -1.66
N PHE A 152 6.02 13.85 -0.71
CA PHE A 152 4.90 12.95 -0.91
C PHE A 152 3.60 13.72 -1.19
N VAL A 153 3.27 14.75 -0.40
CA VAL A 153 2.10 15.62 -0.64
C VAL A 153 2.20 16.32 -2.00
N GLN A 154 3.37 16.86 -2.34
CA GLN A 154 3.60 17.51 -3.63
C GLN A 154 3.44 16.56 -4.81
N HIS A 155 3.84 15.29 -4.68
CA HIS A 155 3.60 14.27 -5.72
C HIS A 155 2.11 14.06 -5.94
N LEU A 156 1.30 14.01 -4.87
CA LEU A 156 -0.15 13.86 -5.02
C LEU A 156 -0.77 15.05 -5.75
N ILE A 157 -0.40 16.28 -5.37
CA ILE A 157 -0.86 17.51 -6.03
C ILE A 157 -0.43 17.50 -7.50
N GLY A 158 0.84 17.23 -7.79
CA GLY A 158 1.38 17.21 -9.16
C GLY A 158 0.72 16.13 -10.03
N PHE A 159 0.42 14.96 -9.49
CA PHE A 159 -0.30 13.92 -10.22
C PHE A 159 -1.76 14.27 -10.46
N LEU A 160 -2.45 14.87 -9.48
CA LEU A 160 -3.82 15.37 -9.69
C LEU A 160 -3.84 16.46 -10.77
N GLN A 161 -2.87 17.38 -10.77
CA GLN A 161 -2.73 18.40 -11.82
C GLN A 161 -2.41 17.80 -13.19
N THR A 162 -1.57 16.77 -13.24
CA THR A 162 -1.23 16.05 -14.48
C THR A 162 -2.45 15.36 -15.08
N LEU A 163 -3.28 14.74 -14.23
CA LEU A 163 -4.55 14.15 -14.65
C LEU A 163 -5.59 15.23 -14.96
N GLY A 164 -5.55 16.36 -14.27
CA GLY A 164 -6.46 17.48 -14.41
C GLY A 164 -7.78 17.29 -13.64
N GLY A 165 -8.67 18.28 -13.78
CA GLY A 165 -9.97 18.31 -13.10
C GLY A 165 -10.85 17.08 -13.36
N GLY A 166 -11.76 16.81 -12.42
CA GLY A 166 -12.64 15.63 -12.46
C GLY A 166 -11.96 14.32 -12.04
N THR A 167 -10.75 14.39 -11.48
CA THR A 167 -10.04 13.22 -10.94
C THR A 167 -10.35 13.04 -9.46
N HIS A 168 -10.96 11.92 -9.09
CA HIS A 168 -11.27 11.60 -7.70
C HIS A 168 -10.05 11.01 -6.99
N LEU A 169 -9.91 11.27 -5.68
CA LEU A 169 -8.76 10.82 -4.89
C LEU A 169 -9.19 9.72 -3.91
N VAL A 170 -8.51 8.57 -3.94
CA VAL A 170 -8.70 7.48 -2.98
C VAL A 170 -7.35 7.17 -2.33
N ALA A 171 -7.27 7.29 -1.00
CA ALA A 171 -6.06 7.03 -0.23
C ALA A 171 -6.30 5.93 0.81
N ILE A 172 -5.40 4.96 0.87
CA ILE A 172 -5.54 3.76 1.70
C ILE A 172 -4.39 3.67 2.69
N CYS A 173 -4.71 3.59 3.98
CA CYS A 173 -3.77 3.44 5.08
C CYS A 173 -2.86 4.68 5.24
N GLN A 174 -1.55 4.51 5.10
CA GLN A 174 -0.53 5.50 5.39
C GLN A 174 -0.69 6.86 4.66
N PRO A 175 -1.16 6.94 3.39
CA PRO A 175 -1.28 8.19 2.65
C PRO A 175 -2.45 9.09 3.07
N THR A 176 -3.37 8.66 3.95
CA THR A 176 -4.61 9.42 4.20
C THR A 176 -4.36 10.85 4.72
N VAL A 177 -3.37 11.03 5.60
CA VAL A 177 -2.96 12.35 6.11
C VAL A 177 -2.46 13.23 4.97
N ALA A 178 -1.58 12.69 4.12
CA ALA A 178 -1.01 13.42 3.01
C ALA A 178 -2.05 13.75 1.92
N ALA A 179 -2.98 12.83 1.65
CA ALA A 179 -4.08 13.03 0.69
C ALA A 179 -5.05 14.12 1.18
N LEU A 180 -5.38 14.15 2.47
CA LEU A 180 -6.19 15.21 3.05
C LEU A 180 -5.45 16.56 3.01
N ALA A 181 -4.15 16.58 3.30
CA ALA A 181 -3.33 17.78 3.18
C ALA A 181 -3.26 18.29 1.73
N ALA A 182 -3.06 17.41 0.75
CA ALA A 182 -3.05 17.76 -0.67
C ALA A 182 -4.40 18.38 -1.10
N ALA A 183 -5.52 17.72 -0.78
CA ALA A 183 -6.84 18.23 -1.12
C ALA A 183 -7.14 19.59 -0.46
N ALA A 184 -6.69 19.80 0.79
CA ALA A 184 -6.83 21.08 1.47
C ALA A 184 -6.02 22.19 0.79
N LEU A 185 -4.74 21.96 0.50
CA LEU A 185 -3.88 22.94 -0.18
C LEU A 185 -4.41 23.30 -1.57
N MET A 186 -4.88 22.30 -2.33
CA MET A 186 -5.52 22.53 -3.64
C MET A 186 -6.81 23.33 -3.50
N ALA A 187 -7.59 23.12 -2.43
CA ALA A 187 -8.80 23.90 -2.17
C ALA A 187 -8.47 25.35 -1.78
N GLU A 188 -7.42 25.58 -1.01
CA GLU A 188 -6.92 26.92 -0.66
C GLU A 188 -6.48 27.71 -1.89
N ASP A 189 -5.86 27.03 -2.86
CA ASP A 189 -5.36 27.63 -4.10
C ASP A 189 -6.45 27.73 -5.19
N GLU A 190 -7.70 27.33 -4.91
CA GLU A 190 -8.79 27.19 -5.87
C GLU A 190 -8.40 26.37 -7.12
N ASP A 191 -7.50 25.40 -6.94
CA ASP A 191 -6.92 24.61 -8.03
C ASP A 191 -8.01 23.92 -8.85
N PRO A 192 -8.06 24.09 -10.20
CA PRO A 192 -9.04 23.42 -11.05
C PRO A 192 -8.90 21.89 -11.03
N ALA A 193 -7.76 21.35 -10.62
CA ALA A 193 -7.51 19.93 -10.44
C ALA A 193 -7.89 19.42 -9.03
N GLN A 194 -8.44 20.26 -8.15
CA GLN A 194 -8.94 19.81 -6.84
C GLN A 194 -9.90 18.63 -7.02
N PRO A 195 -9.72 17.52 -6.26
CA PRO A 195 -10.51 16.32 -6.47
C PRO A 195 -11.99 16.56 -6.14
N PRO A 196 -12.95 16.09 -6.97
CA PRO A 196 -14.38 16.22 -6.67
C PRO A 196 -14.81 15.35 -5.47
N SER A 197 -14.13 14.23 -5.24
CA SER A 197 -14.28 13.46 -4.00
C SER A 197 -12.93 12.98 -3.45
N LEU A 198 -12.88 12.86 -2.13
CA LEU A 198 -11.77 12.31 -1.36
C LEU A 198 -12.29 11.12 -0.54
N THR A 199 -11.71 9.94 -0.77
CA THR A 199 -11.96 8.75 0.04
C THR A 199 -10.72 8.42 0.86
N LEU A 200 -10.86 8.36 2.18
CA LEU A 200 -9.81 8.01 3.14
C LEU A 200 -10.18 6.69 3.81
N MET A 201 -9.32 5.69 3.69
CA MET A 201 -9.61 4.33 4.17
C MET A 201 -8.54 3.85 5.15
N ALA A 202 -8.96 3.40 6.33
CA ALA A 202 -8.11 2.72 7.31
C ALA A 202 -6.80 3.47 7.64
N GLY A 203 -6.83 4.80 7.72
CA GLY A 203 -5.63 5.63 7.85
C GLY A 203 -5.68 6.63 9.01
N PRO A 204 -4.58 6.85 9.73
CA PRO A 204 -4.59 7.50 11.04
C PRO A 204 -4.61 9.04 10.94
N ILE A 205 -5.79 9.64 10.71
CA ILE A 205 -5.94 11.11 10.72
C ILE A 205 -5.72 11.66 12.12
N ASP A 206 -6.30 11.01 13.14
CA ASP A 206 -5.99 11.28 14.55
C ASP A 206 -5.59 10.01 15.30
N ALA A 207 -4.29 9.74 15.33
CA ALA A 207 -3.68 8.60 16.02
C ALA A 207 -3.81 8.61 17.56
N ARG A 208 -4.40 9.65 18.17
CA ARG A 208 -4.69 9.69 19.62
C ARG A 208 -5.95 8.90 19.99
N VAL A 209 -6.86 8.72 19.04
CA VAL A 209 -8.14 8.04 19.27
C VAL A 209 -7.91 6.52 19.23
N ASN A 210 -8.34 5.82 20.29
CA ASN A 210 -8.24 4.36 20.41
C ASN A 210 -6.86 3.79 19.98
N PRO A 211 -5.77 4.13 20.69
CA PRO A 211 -4.42 3.82 20.25
C PRO A 211 -4.18 2.31 20.14
N THR A 212 -3.70 1.87 18.98
CA THR A 212 -3.29 0.49 18.70
C THR A 212 -1.87 0.23 19.19
N LYS A 213 -1.38 -1.01 19.05
CA LYS A 213 0.02 -1.36 19.34
C LYS A 213 1.01 -0.50 18.54
N VAL A 214 0.65 -0.12 17.31
CA VAL A 214 1.46 0.77 16.46
C VAL A 214 1.55 2.17 17.07
N ASN A 215 0.42 2.73 17.52
CA ASN A 215 0.38 4.04 18.16
C ASN A 215 1.19 4.04 19.48
N VAL A 216 1.04 2.99 20.30
CA VAL A 216 1.79 2.85 21.56
C VAL A 216 3.29 2.76 21.31
N LEU A 217 3.73 1.97 20.32
CA LEU A 217 5.15 1.87 19.96
C LEU A 217 5.70 3.24 19.55
N ALA A 218 4.99 3.95 18.68
CA ALA A 218 5.39 5.28 18.20
C ALA A 218 5.55 6.31 19.34
N MET A 219 4.69 6.24 20.35
CA MET A 219 4.73 7.13 21.52
C MET A 219 5.76 6.71 22.57
N SER A 220 6.12 5.42 22.63
CA SER A 220 7.02 4.89 23.67
C SER A 220 8.50 5.17 23.44
N GLN A 221 8.89 5.62 22.23
CA GLN A 221 10.28 5.81 21.83
C GLN A 221 10.52 7.21 21.27
N SER A 222 11.73 7.75 21.48
CA SER A 222 12.11 9.04 20.89
C SER A 222 12.38 8.90 19.38
N LEU A 223 12.30 10.01 18.65
CA LEU A 223 12.65 10.01 17.23
C LEU A 223 14.11 9.59 16.99
N GLU A 224 15.02 10.00 17.87
CA GLU A 224 16.43 9.58 17.85
C GLU A 224 16.57 8.05 18.04
N TRP A 225 15.73 7.43 18.89
CA TRP A 225 15.72 5.99 19.05
C TRP A 225 15.31 5.30 17.74
N PHE A 226 14.25 5.77 17.07
CA PHE A 226 13.83 5.25 15.77
C PHE A 226 14.94 5.42 14.73
N GLU A 227 15.55 6.59 14.68
CA GLU A 227 16.64 6.90 13.77
C GLU A 227 17.85 5.98 13.99
N ARG A 228 18.26 5.76 15.23
CA ARG A 228 19.42 4.91 15.56
C ARG A 228 19.15 3.41 15.37
N THR A 229 17.92 2.98 15.62
CA THR A 229 17.58 1.54 15.70
C THR A 229 17.09 0.99 14.37
N LEU A 230 16.29 1.77 13.63
CA LEU A 230 15.58 1.29 12.45
C LEU A 230 16.17 1.80 11.13
N ILE A 231 16.92 2.90 11.14
CA ILE A 231 17.47 3.46 9.90
C ILE A 231 18.80 2.79 9.55
N GLY A 232 18.87 2.28 8.32
CA GLY A 232 20.06 1.76 7.68
C GLY A 232 20.59 2.69 6.59
N MET A 233 21.74 2.32 6.04
CA MET A 233 22.27 2.92 4.80
C MET A 233 22.24 1.88 3.69
N VAL A 234 21.83 2.30 2.51
CA VAL A 234 21.84 1.46 1.31
C VAL A 234 23.29 1.08 0.95
N PRO A 235 23.58 -0.21 0.74
CA PRO A 235 24.92 -0.67 0.37
C PRO A 235 25.45 -0.07 -0.95
N LEU A 236 26.78 0.04 -1.05
CA LEU A 236 27.47 0.69 -2.18
C LEU A 236 27.19 0.12 -3.58
N ARG A 237 26.66 -1.09 -3.66
CA ARG A 237 26.38 -1.77 -4.94
C ARG A 237 25.06 -1.38 -5.60
N PHE A 238 24.20 -0.64 -4.90
CA PHE A 238 22.91 -0.19 -5.43
C PHE A 238 22.98 1.28 -5.86
N ALA A 239 22.08 1.67 -6.77
CA ALA A 239 22.06 3.05 -7.27
C ALA A 239 21.81 4.08 -6.16
N GLY A 240 21.03 3.73 -5.13
CA GLY A 240 20.81 4.55 -3.94
C GLY A 240 21.88 4.44 -2.87
N ALA A 241 23.09 3.97 -3.19
CA ALA A 241 24.21 3.85 -2.26
C ALA A 241 24.32 5.04 -1.29
N MET A 242 24.53 4.74 0.00
CA MET A 242 24.61 5.70 1.10
C MET A 242 23.31 6.45 1.45
N ARG A 243 22.21 6.26 0.70
CA ARG A 243 20.90 6.78 1.11
C ARG A 243 20.47 6.16 2.43
N ARG A 244 19.94 6.99 3.31
CA ARG A 244 19.40 6.59 4.60
C ARG A 244 17.98 6.08 4.38
N VAL A 245 17.71 4.88 4.85
CA VAL A 245 16.43 4.21 4.61
C VAL A 245 15.96 3.45 5.84
N TYR A 246 14.65 3.35 6.04
CA TYR A 246 14.05 2.32 6.86
C TYR A 246 13.93 1.03 6.02
N PRO A 247 14.75 0.00 6.25
CA PRO A 247 14.87 -1.12 5.31
C PRO A 247 13.61 -1.99 5.29
N GLY A 248 13.20 -2.44 4.10
CA GLY A 248 12.00 -3.26 3.90
C GLY A 248 12.03 -4.58 4.67
N HIS A 249 13.21 -5.20 4.82
CA HIS A 249 13.33 -6.42 5.63
C HIS A 249 13.11 -6.19 7.13
N VAL A 250 13.49 -5.01 7.65
CA VAL A 250 13.23 -4.66 9.06
C VAL A 250 11.74 -4.41 9.26
N GLN A 251 11.11 -3.74 8.29
CA GLN A 251 9.65 -3.53 8.27
C GLN A 251 8.89 -4.85 8.25
N LEU A 252 9.26 -5.77 7.35
CA LEU A 252 8.62 -7.07 7.23
C LEU A 252 8.76 -7.88 8.51
N LEU A 253 9.96 -7.91 9.12
CA LEU A 253 10.17 -8.60 10.40
C LEU A 253 9.28 -8.02 11.50
N ALA A 254 9.12 -6.69 11.56
CA ALA A 254 8.19 -6.06 12.50
C ALA A 254 6.75 -6.53 12.28
N PHE A 255 6.24 -6.48 11.04
CA PHE A 255 4.87 -6.93 10.73
C PHE A 255 4.64 -8.42 11.00
N MET A 256 5.58 -9.29 10.59
CA MET A 256 5.49 -10.72 10.87
C MET A 256 5.50 -11.02 12.38
N SER A 257 6.28 -10.28 13.16
CA SER A 257 6.36 -10.44 14.61
C SER A 257 5.09 -10.02 15.36
N MET A 258 4.22 -9.22 14.73
CA MET A 258 2.94 -8.83 15.34
C MET A 258 1.94 -10.00 15.39
N ASN A 259 2.03 -10.94 14.44
CA ASN A 259 1.12 -12.09 14.31
C ASN A 259 1.87 -13.39 13.91
N PRO A 260 2.87 -13.86 14.69
CA PRO A 260 3.76 -14.94 14.28
C PRO A 260 3.03 -16.28 14.08
N GLU A 261 2.11 -16.61 14.99
CA GLU A 261 1.33 -17.85 14.97
C GLU A 261 0.46 -17.94 13.71
N ARG A 262 -0.15 -16.82 13.30
CA ARG A 262 -0.97 -16.76 12.07
C ARG A 262 -0.12 -17.04 10.83
N HIS A 263 1.09 -16.46 10.78
CA HIS A 263 1.97 -16.67 9.64
C HIS A 263 2.52 -18.09 9.60
N GLU A 264 2.89 -18.65 10.75
CA GLU A 264 3.32 -20.05 10.86
C GLU A 264 2.21 -21.01 10.42
N GLN A 265 0.97 -20.78 10.89
CA GLN A 265 -0.18 -21.59 10.51
C GLN A 265 -0.43 -21.56 8.99
N ALA A 266 -0.37 -20.38 8.37
CA ALA A 266 -0.58 -20.24 6.93
C ALA A 266 0.49 -20.98 6.10
N LEU A 267 1.77 -20.94 6.52
CA LEU A 267 2.84 -21.68 5.85
C LEU A 267 2.72 -23.20 6.04
N ARG A 268 2.28 -23.66 7.22
CA ARG A 268 1.96 -25.09 7.46
C ARG A 268 0.76 -25.53 6.62
N GLU A 269 -0.25 -24.68 6.50
CA GLU A 269 -1.44 -24.96 5.69
C GLU A 269 -1.09 -25.02 4.19
N LEU A 270 -0.24 -24.11 3.70
CA LEU A 270 0.31 -24.16 2.35
C LEU A 270 0.96 -25.53 2.07
N TYR A 271 1.84 -25.99 2.95
CA TYR A 271 2.49 -27.29 2.82
C TYR A 271 1.47 -28.43 2.76
N ALA A 272 0.52 -28.44 3.70
CA ALA A 272 -0.47 -29.50 3.82
C ALA A 272 -1.44 -29.53 2.62
N LEU A 273 -1.86 -28.38 2.10
CA LEU A 273 -2.68 -28.27 0.88
C LEU A 273 -1.92 -28.80 -0.33
N ARG A 274 -0.63 -28.46 -0.44
CA ARG A 274 0.20 -28.93 -1.56
C ARG A 274 0.43 -30.44 -1.51
N GLU A 275 0.66 -31.00 -0.33
CA GLU A 275 0.77 -32.45 -0.12
C GLU A 275 -0.52 -33.18 -0.52
N ARG A 276 -1.69 -32.63 -0.17
CA ARG A 276 -3.00 -33.21 -0.53
C ARG A 276 -3.40 -33.01 -1.99
N GLY A 277 -2.61 -32.29 -2.79
CA GLY A 277 -2.93 -31.96 -4.18
C GLY A 277 -3.98 -30.87 -4.35
N GLU A 278 -4.32 -30.11 -3.31
CA GLU A 278 -5.25 -28.97 -3.36
C GLU A 278 -4.53 -27.72 -3.91
N HIS A 279 -4.09 -27.79 -5.16
CA HIS A 279 -3.15 -26.81 -5.74
C HIS A 279 -3.69 -25.38 -5.80
N ASP A 280 -4.96 -25.17 -6.18
CA ASP A 280 -5.53 -23.82 -6.30
C ASP A 280 -5.53 -23.06 -4.97
N LYS A 281 -5.87 -23.76 -3.88
CA LYS A 281 -5.86 -23.18 -2.52
C LYS A 281 -4.44 -22.91 -2.05
N ALA A 282 -3.51 -23.82 -2.35
CA ALA A 282 -2.09 -23.64 -2.04
C ALA A 282 -1.51 -22.45 -2.81
N ASP A 283 -1.85 -22.29 -4.09
CA ASP A 283 -1.39 -21.18 -4.93
C ASP A 283 -1.87 -19.83 -4.38
N ALA A 284 -3.12 -19.73 -3.91
CA ALA A 284 -3.60 -18.51 -3.27
C ALA A 284 -2.77 -18.08 -2.04
N ILE A 285 -2.35 -19.03 -1.18
CA ILE A 285 -1.48 -18.73 -0.03
C ILE A 285 -0.07 -18.38 -0.50
N ARG A 286 0.49 -19.16 -1.44
CA ARG A 286 1.83 -18.92 -1.99
C ARG A 286 1.92 -17.53 -2.60
N ASP A 287 0.97 -17.17 -3.45
CA ASP A 287 0.99 -15.91 -4.20
C ASP A 287 0.83 -14.71 -3.25
N PHE A 288 0.03 -14.84 -2.19
CA PHE A 288 0.00 -13.86 -1.11
C PHE A 288 1.39 -13.68 -0.48
N TYR A 289 2.11 -14.75 -0.16
CA TYR A 289 3.43 -14.66 0.46
C TYR A 289 4.54 -14.19 -0.49
N ILE A 290 4.46 -14.49 -1.79
CA ILE A 290 5.35 -13.91 -2.80
C ILE A 290 5.22 -12.38 -2.79
N GLU A 291 3.98 -11.88 -2.78
CA GLU A 291 3.68 -10.46 -2.71
C GLU A 291 4.12 -9.86 -1.36
N TYR A 292 3.80 -10.53 -0.26
CA TYR A 292 4.11 -10.09 1.10
C TYR A 292 5.61 -10.06 1.39
N PHE A 293 6.41 -10.91 0.73
CA PHE A 293 7.87 -10.92 0.85
C PHE A 293 8.58 -10.06 -0.20
N ALA A 294 7.82 -9.39 -1.07
CA ALA A 294 8.31 -8.33 -1.94
C ALA A 294 8.34 -7.00 -1.18
N THR A 295 9.48 -6.74 -0.54
CA THR A 295 9.64 -5.60 0.36
C THR A 295 10.27 -4.40 -0.32
N MET A 296 9.86 -3.21 0.09
CA MET A 296 10.38 -1.94 -0.38
C MET A 296 10.97 -1.15 0.79
N ASP A 297 12.13 -0.52 0.58
CA ASP A 297 12.70 0.40 1.56
C ASP A 297 11.88 1.70 1.62
N LEU A 298 11.94 2.42 2.73
CA LEU A 298 11.42 3.79 2.85
C LEU A 298 12.58 4.75 3.03
N THR A 299 12.50 5.97 2.50
CA THR A 299 13.47 7.02 2.86
C THR A 299 13.38 7.33 4.35
N ALA A 300 14.53 7.60 4.98
CA ALA A 300 14.57 7.92 6.41
C ALA A 300 13.74 9.16 6.73
N GLU A 301 13.79 10.17 5.86
CA GLU A 301 13.03 11.41 5.97
C GLU A 301 11.54 11.13 6.04
N PHE A 302 11.00 10.40 5.06
CA PHE A 302 9.58 10.10 5.01
C PHE A 302 9.11 9.29 6.21
N TYR A 303 9.88 8.28 6.63
CA TYR A 303 9.53 7.47 7.79
C TYR A 303 9.55 8.29 9.09
N LEU A 304 10.66 8.96 9.38
CA LEU A 304 10.84 9.71 10.63
C LEU A 304 9.87 10.90 10.72
N GLU A 305 9.62 11.58 9.61
CA GLU A 305 8.62 12.65 9.55
C GLU A 305 7.22 12.10 9.76
N THR A 306 6.87 10.96 9.16
CA THR A 306 5.56 10.34 9.42
C THR A 306 5.40 10.01 10.90
N VAL A 307 6.40 9.38 11.54
CA VAL A 307 6.37 9.11 13.00
C VAL A 307 6.18 10.41 13.78
N SER A 308 6.97 11.44 13.48
CA SER A 308 6.92 12.72 14.20
C SER A 308 5.61 13.45 13.99
N LEU A 309 5.22 13.71 12.73
CA LEU A 309 4.10 14.57 12.36
C LEU A 309 2.75 13.90 12.63
N VAL A 310 2.63 12.59 12.36
CA VAL A 310 1.35 11.87 12.43
C VAL A 310 1.16 11.16 13.77
N PHE A 311 2.17 10.43 14.23
CA PHE A 311 2.01 9.52 15.38
C PHE A 311 2.48 10.08 16.73
N GLN A 312 3.30 11.13 16.74
CA GLN A 312 3.79 11.73 17.99
C GLN A 312 3.24 13.14 18.23
N ARG A 313 3.25 13.98 17.19
CA ARG A 313 2.83 15.39 17.27
C ARG A 313 1.43 15.61 16.73
N PHE A 314 0.82 14.64 16.03
CA PHE A 314 -0.57 14.70 15.56
C PHE A 314 -0.93 16.02 14.85
N LEU A 315 -0.04 16.54 14.00
CA LEU A 315 -0.11 17.93 13.57
C LEU A 315 -1.34 18.24 12.71
N LEU A 316 -1.76 17.32 11.84
CA LEU A 316 -2.96 17.53 11.01
C LEU A 316 -4.23 17.58 11.88
N ALA A 317 -4.37 16.63 12.80
CA ALA A 317 -5.49 16.57 13.75
C ALA A 317 -5.57 17.81 14.66
N GLN A 318 -4.46 18.52 14.85
CA GLN A 318 -4.40 19.76 15.62
C GLN A 318 -4.53 21.03 14.77
N GLY A 319 -4.60 20.94 13.44
CA GLY A 319 -4.57 22.10 12.55
C GLY A 319 -3.23 22.85 12.57
N LEU A 320 -2.14 22.12 12.85
CA LEU A 320 -0.77 22.63 12.98
C LEU A 320 0.19 22.04 11.92
N LEU A 321 -0.31 21.22 10.99
CA LEU A 321 0.51 20.65 9.93
C LEU A 321 0.89 21.75 8.93
N ASP A 322 2.19 21.91 8.73
CA ASP A 322 2.73 22.69 7.63
C ASP A 322 3.28 21.73 6.57
N VAL A 323 3.02 22.01 5.30
CA VAL A 323 3.62 21.33 4.14
C VAL A 323 4.38 22.37 3.35
N SER A 324 5.69 22.18 3.19
CA SER A 324 6.58 23.11 2.47
C SER A 324 6.47 24.55 3.00
N GLY A 325 6.36 24.68 4.33
CA GLY A 325 6.21 25.97 5.02
C GLY A 325 4.83 26.60 4.95
N ARG A 326 3.83 25.95 4.33
CA ARG A 326 2.44 26.42 4.26
C ARG A 326 1.57 25.66 5.24
N ARG A 327 0.83 26.37 6.09
CA ARG A 327 -0.17 25.78 6.99
C ARG A 327 -1.29 25.15 6.17
N VAL A 328 -1.57 23.87 6.42
CA VAL A 328 -2.71 23.16 5.84
C VAL A 328 -4.01 23.59 6.53
N CYS A 329 -4.98 24.06 5.75
CA CYS A 329 -6.31 24.43 6.24
C CYS A 329 -7.41 23.53 5.66
N THR A 330 -7.77 22.46 6.37
CA THR A 330 -8.84 21.53 5.94
C THR A 330 -10.21 22.19 5.79
N ARG A 331 -10.43 23.36 6.42
CA ARG A 331 -11.65 24.16 6.25
C ARG A 331 -11.78 24.81 4.88
N ALA A 332 -10.70 24.88 4.09
CA ALA A 332 -10.79 25.34 2.71
C ALA A 332 -11.56 24.35 1.82
N ILE A 333 -11.66 23.09 2.22
CA ILE A 333 -12.39 22.06 1.48
C ILE A 333 -13.90 22.29 1.59
N HIS A 334 -14.51 22.86 0.54
CA HIS A 334 -15.94 23.18 0.48
C HIS A 334 -16.70 22.43 -0.62
N ARG A 335 -16.00 21.87 -1.62
CA ARG A 335 -16.60 21.21 -2.80
C ARG A 335 -16.13 19.78 -3.06
N THR A 336 -15.29 19.21 -2.19
CA THR A 336 -14.82 17.83 -2.30
C THR A 336 -15.64 16.94 -1.38
N ALA A 337 -16.43 16.02 -1.93
CA ALA A 337 -17.18 15.06 -1.12
C ALA A 337 -16.20 14.13 -0.36
N LEU A 338 -16.43 13.90 0.93
CA LEU A 338 -15.52 13.17 1.82
C LEU A 338 -16.13 11.87 2.32
N LEU A 339 -15.51 10.74 1.94
CA LEU A 339 -15.81 9.41 2.48
C LEU A 339 -14.67 8.97 3.42
N THR A 340 -15.01 8.58 4.65
CA THR A 340 -14.10 7.91 5.58
C THR A 340 -14.54 6.48 5.85
N VAL A 341 -13.64 5.52 5.67
CA VAL A 341 -13.91 4.09 5.89
C VAL A 341 -12.98 3.51 6.94
N GLU A 342 -13.54 2.82 7.93
CA GLU A 342 -12.80 2.14 9.00
C GLU A 342 -13.20 0.65 9.10
N GLY A 343 -12.32 -0.18 9.64
CA GLY A 343 -12.61 -1.59 9.92
C GLY A 343 -12.89 -1.82 11.40
N GLU A 344 -13.94 -2.59 11.73
CA GLU A 344 -14.31 -2.86 13.13
C GLU A 344 -13.19 -3.55 13.92
N ARG A 345 -12.43 -4.44 13.27
CA ARG A 345 -11.36 -5.24 13.86
C ARG A 345 -9.98 -4.83 13.35
N ASP A 346 -9.84 -3.59 12.90
CA ASP A 346 -8.57 -3.04 12.43
C ASP A 346 -7.61 -2.86 13.62
N ASP A 347 -6.54 -3.64 13.63
CA ASP A 347 -5.49 -3.66 14.65
C ASP A 347 -4.34 -2.68 14.37
N ILE A 348 -4.38 -2.01 13.21
CA ILE A 348 -3.40 -1.01 12.77
C ILE A 348 -3.96 0.40 12.96
N CYS A 349 -5.13 0.68 12.39
CA CYS A 349 -5.84 1.95 12.47
C CYS A 349 -7.23 1.74 13.06
N ALA A 350 -7.36 1.97 14.37
CA ALA A 350 -8.61 1.72 15.08
C ALA A 350 -9.74 2.65 14.64
N ILE A 351 -10.98 2.21 14.93
CA ILE A 351 -12.19 3.03 14.79
C ILE A 351 -11.98 4.39 15.49
N GLY A 352 -12.38 5.47 14.83
CA GLY A 352 -12.25 6.83 15.33
C GLY A 352 -11.07 7.60 14.71
N GLN A 353 -10.02 6.92 14.25
CA GLN A 353 -8.82 7.60 13.76
C GLN A 353 -8.99 8.19 12.36
N THR A 354 -9.68 7.51 11.45
CA THR A 354 -9.91 7.99 10.07
C THR A 354 -11.09 8.97 10.03
N VAL A 355 -12.16 8.69 10.79
CA VAL A 355 -13.36 9.55 10.85
C VAL A 355 -13.06 10.96 11.37
N ALA A 356 -11.97 11.16 12.12
CA ALA A 356 -11.51 12.48 12.55
C ALA A 356 -11.38 13.49 11.38
N ALA A 357 -11.15 13.04 10.13
CA ALA A 357 -11.18 13.92 8.97
C ALA A 357 -12.53 14.64 8.77
N GLN A 358 -13.64 14.02 9.15
CA GLN A 358 -14.99 14.58 9.04
C GLN A 358 -15.18 15.81 9.94
N ASP A 359 -14.54 15.78 11.12
CA ASP A 359 -14.54 16.88 12.08
C ASP A 359 -13.57 18.00 11.69
N LEU A 360 -12.48 17.66 10.99
CA LEU A 360 -11.54 18.65 10.45
C LEU A 360 -12.10 19.41 9.24
N CYS A 361 -12.94 18.77 8.43
CA CYS A 361 -13.53 19.36 7.21
C CYS A 361 -14.89 20.02 7.49
N THR A 362 -14.93 20.95 8.45
CA THR A 362 -16.18 21.57 8.95
C THR A 362 -16.97 22.36 7.91
N SER A 363 -16.32 22.80 6.82
CA SER A 363 -16.96 23.59 5.77
C SER A 363 -17.79 22.74 4.79
N LEU A 364 -17.67 21.42 4.85
CA LEU A 364 -18.47 20.52 4.04
C LEU A 364 -19.89 20.40 4.59
N SER A 365 -20.86 20.58 3.71
CA SER A 365 -22.27 20.31 4.01
C SER A 365 -22.46 18.85 4.45
N PRO A 366 -23.42 18.55 5.35
CA PRO A 366 -23.65 17.18 5.85
C PRO A 366 -23.85 16.13 4.75
N TYR A 367 -24.49 16.47 3.62
CA TYR A 367 -24.72 15.53 2.52
C TYR A 367 -23.45 15.21 1.70
N MET A 368 -22.38 16.00 1.83
CA MET A 368 -21.08 15.74 1.21
C MET A 368 -20.14 14.90 2.09
N ARG A 369 -20.60 14.51 3.28
CA ARG A 369 -19.81 13.77 4.26
C ARG A 369 -20.44 12.40 4.50
N MET A 370 -19.64 11.35 4.33
CA MET A 370 -20.05 9.98 4.58
C MET A 370 -18.99 9.26 5.41
N HIS A 371 -19.42 8.54 6.44
CA HIS A 371 -18.56 7.69 7.23
C HIS A 371 -19.13 6.28 7.27
N HIS A 372 -18.27 5.27 7.09
CA HIS A 372 -18.63 3.86 7.15
C HIS A 372 -17.67 3.09 8.06
N VAL A 373 -18.22 2.29 8.97
CA VAL A 373 -17.47 1.28 9.73
C VAL A 373 -17.84 -0.09 9.20
N GLN A 374 -16.87 -0.76 8.57
CA GLN A 374 -17.07 -2.09 8.04
C GLN A 374 -16.96 -3.14 9.15
N THR A 375 -18.07 -3.82 9.43
CA THR A 375 -18.16 -4.87 10.44
C THR A 375 -17.40 -6.13 10.02
N GLY A 376 -16.73 -6.77 10.97
CA GLY A 376 -16.10 -8.09 10.82
C GLY A 376 -14.81 -8.13 9.99
N VAL A 377 -14.23 -6.99 9.63
CA VAL A 377 -12.96 -6.92 8.88
C VAL A 377 -11.84 -6.31 9.73
N GLY A 378 -10.63 -6.84 9.57
CA GLY A 378 -9.41 -6.15 9.99
C GLY A 378 -8.89 -5.22 8.89
N HIS A 379 -7.68 -4.69 9.07
CA HIS A 379 -7.09 -3.65 8.22
C HIS A 379 -7.23 -3.92 6.71
N TYR A 380 -6.70 -5.05 6.23
CA TYR A 380 -6.76 -5.41 4.81
C TYR A 380 -8.17 -5.64 4.27
N GLY A 381 -9.11 -6.11 5.09
CA GLY A 381 -10.46 -6.42 4.65
C GLY A 381 -11.30 -5.17 4.35
N VAL A 382 -10.81 -3.99 4.73
CA VAL A 382 -11.42 -2.69 4.40
C VAL A 382 -11.26 -2.37 2.91
N PHE A 383 -10.18 -2.82 2.27
CA PHE A 383 -9.83 -2.42 0.89
C PHE A 383 -9.45 -3.60 -0.03
N ASN A 384 -9.47 -4.84 0.46
CA ASN A 384 -9.19 -6.01 -0.36
C ASN A 384 -10.10 -7.21 0.02
N GLY A 385 -10.36 -8.08 -0.96
CA GLY A 385 -11.17 -9.29 -0.84
C GLY A 385 -12.69 -9.08 -0.88
N ARG A 386 -13.43 -10.16 -0.60
CA ARG A 386 -14.90 -10.21 -0.79
C ARG A 386 -15.67 -9.10 -0.08
N ARG A 387 -15.27 -8.70 1.13
CA ARG A 387 -15.96 -7.63 1.88
C ARG A 387 -15.73 -6.26 1.26
N TRP A 388 -14.52 -6.00 0.76
CA TRP A 388 -14.24 -4.84 -0.07
C TRP A 388 -15.13 -4.83 -1.31
N GLU A 389 -15.10 -5.89 -2.11
CA GLU A 389 -15.86 -5.99 -3.37
C GLU A 389 -17.37 -5.79 -3.20
N THR A 390 -17.96 -6.41 -2.18
CA THR A 390 -19.42 -6.52 -2.05
C THR A 390 -20.07 -5.48 -1.13
N GLN A 391 -19.30 -4.80 -0.27
CA GLN A 391 -19.84 -3.94 0.78
C GLN A 391 -19.18 -2.56 0.82
N VAL A 392 -17.86 -2.49 0.82
CA VAL A 392 -17.15 -1.21 0.93
C VAL A 392 -17.04 -0.50 -0.43
N TYR A 393 -16.61 -1.20 -1.47
CA TYR A 393 -16.44 -0.64 -2.81
C TYR A 393 -17.72 -0.01 -3.38
N PRO A 394 -18.93 -0.58 -3.20
CA PRO A 394 -20.17 0.09 -3.62
C PRO A 394 -20.33 1.51 -3.06
N LEU A 395 -19.86 1.78 -1.84
CA LEU A 395 -19.88 3.12 -1.24
C LEU A 395 -18.88 4.06 -1.91
N VAL A 396 -17.67 3.56 -2.18
CA VAL A 396 -16.61 4.31 -2.90
C VAL A 396 -17.06 4.63 -4.33
N ARG A 397 -17.61 3.64 -5.03
CA ARG A 397 -18.20 3.79 -6.37
C ARG A 397 -19.30 4.86 -6.36
N ASN A 398 -20.23 4.77 -5.40
CA ASN A 398 -21.34 5.71 -5.31
C ASN A 398 -20.85 7.14 -5.08
N ILE A 399 -19.94 7.39 -4.13
CA ILE A 399 -19.46 8.76 -3.88
C ILE A 399 -18.72 9.35 -5.07
N ILE A 400 -17.97 8.52 -5.81
CA ILE A 400 -17.30 8.93 -7.05
C ILE A 400 -18.35 9.39 -8.06
N TYR A 401 -19.32 8.53 -8.41
CA TYR A 401 -20.34 8.87 -9.41
C TYR A 401 -21.27 10.02 -9.01
N THR A 402 -21.58 10.19 -7.72
CA THR A 402 -22.42 11.30 -7.28
C THR A 402 -21.68 12.65 -7.23
N SER A 403 -20.35 12.62 -7.31
CA SER A 403 -19.51 13.82 -7.24
C SER A 403 -18.81 14.14 -8.57
N SER A 404 -19.02 13.32 -9.62
CA SER A 404 -18.41 13.50 -10.96
C SER A 404 -19.06 14.61 -11.79
#